data_AF-A0A2P5DGM8-F1
#
_entry.id   AF-A0A2P5DGM8-F1
#
_cell.length_a   1.000
_cell.length_b   1.000
_cell.length_c   1.000
_cell.angle_alpha   90.00
_cell.angle_beta   90.00
_cell.angle_gamma   90.00
#
_symmetry.space_group_name_H-M   'P 1'
#
loop_
_entity.id
_entity.type
_entity.pdbx_description
1 polymer ?
#
loop_
_entity_poly.entity_id
_entity_poly.type
_entity_poly.pdbx_seq_one_letter_code
_entity_poly.pdbx_strand_id
1 'polypeptide(L)'
;MTIFLVSRNLEQNYTMRLVNRWQYVARKFDEDLLIYVRFTTVNSIQNKQNKIAIQAQFISLSLGGVDSLLLLMKKSLPELGLKTEDCIEMSGIESVTYFD
;
A
#
# COMPACT_ATOMS: atom_id res chain seq x y z
N MET A 1 11.15 -2.02 12.27
CA MET A 1 10.49 -1.30 11.15
C MET A 1 9.39 -2.19 10.65
N THR A 2 8.32 -1.60 10.13
CA THR A 2 7.20 -2.35 9.57
C THR A 2 6.97 -1.91 8.14
N ILE A 3 6.77 -2.88 7.26
CA ILE A 3 6.41 -2.64 5.87
C ILE A 3 5.03 -3.23 5.57
N PHE A 4 4.36 -2.69 4.56
CA PHE A 4 3.23 -3.38 3.93
C PHE A 4 3.26 -3.21 2.41
N LEU A 5 2.65 -4.18 1.72
CA LEU A 5 2.41 -4.14 0.28
C LEU A 5 0.97 -4.59 0.01
N VAL A 6 0.11 -3.64 -0.35
CA VAL A 6 -1.30 -3.90 -0.62
C VAL A 6 -1.61 -3.61 -2.08
N SER A 7 -1.98 -4.65 -2.81
CA SER A 7 -2.33 -4.53 -4.24
C SER A 7 -3.84 -4.46 -4.46
N ARG A 8 -4.28 -3.56 -5.33
CA ARG A 8 -5.69 -3.37 -5.73
C ARG A 8 -5.81 -3.19 -7.24
N ASN A 9 -6.84 -3.75 -7.86
CA ASN A 9 -7.10 -3.53 -9.29
C ASN A 9 -7.62 -2.10 -9.51
N LEU A 10 -6.93 -1.31 -10.34
CA LEU A 10 -7.28 0.08 -10.59
C LEU A 10 -8.59 0.25 -11.37
N GLU A 11 -9.00 -0.76 -12.15
CA GLU A 11 -10.26 -0.73 -12.91
C GLU A 11 -11.50 -0.68 -12.00
N GLN A 12 -11.33 -0.99 -10.71
CA GLN A 12 -12.39 -0.85 -9.72
C GLN A 12 -12.54 0.63 -9.31
N ASN A 13 -13.75 1.18 -9.45
CA ASN A 13 -14.07 2.55 -9.07
C ASN A 13 -13.66 2.87 -7.61
N TYR A 14 -13.81 1.89 -6.71
CA TYR A 14 -13.34 2.00 -5.33
C TYR A 14 -11.83 2.30 -5.23
N THR A 15 -11.00 1.63 -6.04
CA THR A 15 -9.54 1.80 -6.03
C THR A 15 -9.13 3.17 -6.55
N MET A 16 -9.78 3.70 -7.57
CA MET A 16 -9.55 5.08 -8.02
C MET A 16 -9.83 6.09 -6.93
N ARG A 17 -10.94 5.91 -6.19
CA ARG A 17 -11.28 6.78 -5.04
C ARG A 17 -10.26 6.65 -3.91
N LEU A 18 -9.76 5.44 -3.65
CA LEU A 18 -8.71 5.19 -2.66
C LEU A 18 -7.40 5.89 -3.04
N VAL A 19 -6.95 5.76 -4.30
CA VAL A 19 -5.75 6.46 -4.81
C VAL A 19 -5.92 7.97 -4.71
N ASN A 20 -7.09 8.50 -5.08
CA ASN A 20 -7.38 9.92 -4.95
C ASN A 20 -7.28 10.36 -3.49
N ARG A 21 -7.88 9.60 -2.55
CA ARG A 21 -7.80 9.89 -1.12
C ARG A 21 -6.36 9.86 -0.61
N TRP A 22 -5.58 8.86 -1.00
CA TRP A 22 -4.17 8.71 -0.64
C TRP A 22 -3.36 9.98 -0.97
N GLN A 23 -3.56 10.60 -2.15
CA GLN A 23 -2.85 11.84 -2.52
C GLN A 23 -3.06 13.01 -1.53
N TYR A 24 -4.21 13.10 -0.86
CA TYR A 24 -4.49 14.16 0.12
C TYR A 24 -3.95 13.88 1.51
N VAL A 25 -3.80 12.60 1.89
CA VAL A 25 -3.38 12.20 3.24
C VAL A 25 -1.89 11.90 3.31
N ALA A 26 -1.29 11.39 2.23
CA ALA A 26 0.13 10.99 2.19
C ALA A 26 1.07 12.12 2.58
N ARG A 27 0.81 13.33 2.06
CA ARG A 27 1.59 14.54 2.37
C ARG A 27 1.49 15.06 3.81
N LYS A 28 0.64 14.45 4.65
CA LYS A 28 0.41 14.85 6.05
C LYS A 28 1.08 13.90 7.04
N PHE A 29 1.70 12.82 6.57
CA PHE A 29 2.40 11.89 7.44
C PHE A 29 3.76 12.47 7.84
N ASP A 30 4.15 12.17 9.08
CA ASP A 30 5.47 12.50 9.61
C ASP A 30 6.56 11.68 8.91
N GLU A 31 7.82 12.10 9.02
CA GLU A 31 8.98 11.48 8.38
C GLU A 31 9.18 10.01 8.77
N ASP A 32 8.57 9.57 9.88
CA ASP A 32 8.58 8.19 10.36
C ASP A 32 7.76 7.22 9.49
N LEU A 33 6.97 7.74 8.54
CA LEU A 33 6.16 6.95 7.61
C LEU A 33 6.37 7.38 6.15
N LEU A 34 6.98 6.49 5.38
CA LEU A 34 6.93 6.54 3.93
C LEU A 34 5.72 5.75 3.42
N ILE A 35 4.92 6.33 2.53
CA ILE A 35 3.85 5.61 1.82
C ILE A 35 3.74 6.13 0.38
N TYR A 36 3.72 5.21 -0.58
CA TYR A 36 3.56 5.55 -2.00
C TYR A 36 2.69 4.54 -2.74
N VAL A 37 2.21 4.96 -3.91
CA VAL A 37 1.47 4.11 -4.84
C VAL A 37 2.33 3.85 -6.07
N ARG A 38 2.61 2.58 -6.35
CA ARG A 38 3.24 2.12 -7.58
C ARG A 38 2.15 1.56 -8.51
N PHE A 39 2.08 2.06 -9.74
CA PHE A 39 1.19 1.50 -10.75
C PHE A 39 1.95 0.46 -11.58
N THR A 40 1.39 -0.74 -11.69
CA THR A 40 1.98 -1.85 -12.45
C THR A 40 0.94 -2.46 -13.39
N THR A 41 1.39 -3.04 -14.49
CA THR A 41 0.53 -3.81 -15.40
C THR A 41 0.57 -5.28 -15.04
N VAL A 42 -0.59 -5.92 -14.92
CA VAL A 42 -0.73 -7.35 -14.62
C VAL A 42 -1.65 -8.01 -15.64
N ASN A 43 -1.45 -9.31 -15.87
CA ASN A 43 -2.36 -10.08 -16.72
C ASN A 43 -3.71 -10.25 -16.00
N SER A 44 -4.80 -9.81 -16.63
CA SER A 44 -6.14 -9.94 -16.06
C SER A 44 -6.61 -11.39 -16.08
N ILE A 45 -6.90 -11.93 -14.89
CA ILE A 45 -7.45 -13.29 -14.72
C ILE A 45 -8.96 -13.30 -15.01
N GLN A 46 -9.63 -12.15 -14.96
CA GLN A 46 -11.10 -12.06 -15.02
C GLN A 46 -11.69 -12.24 -16.42
N ASN A 47 -10.91 -12.02 -17.47
CA ASN A 47 -11.37 -12.18 -18.85
C ASN A 47 -10.41 -13.14 -19.58
N LYS A 48 -10.97 -14.19 -20.20
CA LYS A 48 -10.28 -15.23 -21.00
C LYS A 48 -9.54 -14.70 -22.26
N GLN A 49 -9.14 -13.44 -22.28
CA GLN A 49 -8.68 -12.69 -23.45
C GLN A 49 -7.31 -12.03 -23.27
N ASN A 50 -6.48 -12.44 -22.31
CA ASN A 50 -5.13 -11.86 -22.10
C ASN A 50 -5.14 -10.32 -22.04
N LYS A 51 -6.16 -9.74 -21.39
CA LYS A 51 -6.25 -8.29 -21.25
C LYS A 51 -5.27 -7.82 -20.19
N ILE A 52 -4.50 -6.78 -20.49
CA ILE A 52 -3.64 -6.10 -19.51
C ILE A 52 -4.54 -5.28 -18.57
N ALA A 53 -4.40 -5.49 -17.27
CA ALA A 53 -5.04 -4.67 -16.23
C ALA A 53 -3.99 -3.83 -15.49
N ILE A 54 -4.40 -2.67 -14.99
CA ILE A 54 -3.54 -1.81 -14.15
C ILE A 54 -3.81 -2.13 -12.69
N GLN A 55 -2.76 -2.34 -11.92
CA GLN A 55 -2.79 -2.55 -10.48
C GLN A 55 -2.19 -1.32 -9.77
N ALA A 56 -2.84 -0.86 -8.72
CA ALA A 56 -2.30 0.09 -7.76
C ALA A 56 -1.73 -0.68 -6.57
N GLN A 57 -0.42 -0.57 -6.35
CA GLN A 57 0.30 -1.16 -5.23
C GLN A 57 0.59 -0.07 -4.20
N PHE A 58 -0.07 -0.14 -3.05
CA PHE A 58 0.20 0.71 -1.90
C PHE A 58 1.34 0.10 -1.10
N ILE A 59 2.44 0.83 -1.00
CA ILE A 59 3.68 0.37 -0.37
C ILE A 59 4.03 1.35 0.74
N SER A 60 4.48 0.84 1.87
CA SER A 60 4.89 1.67 2.99
C SER A 60 6.07 1.11 3.77
N LEU A 61 6.85 2.02 4.33
CA LEU A 61 7.89 1.77 5.32
C LEU A 61 7.63 2.66 6.53
N SER A 62 7.51 2.03 7.70
CA SER A 62 7.29 2.69 8.99
C SER A 62 8.46 2.41 9.93
N LEU A 63 8.94 3.45 10.62
CA LEU A 63 9.91 3.30 11.70
C LEU A 63 9.29 2.74 12.98
N GLY A 64 7.95 2.74 13.08
CA GLY A 64 7.19 2.11 14.17
C GLY A 64 7.00 0.59 14.00
N GLY A 65 6.36 -0.02 14.99
CA GLY A 65 5.88 -1.41 14.95
C GLY A 65 4.48 -1.54 14.31
N VAL A 66 4.05 -2.78 14.10
CA VAL A 66 2.83 -3.10 13.35
C VAL A 66 1.56 -2.49 13.95
N ASP A 67 1.39 -2.53 15.27
CA ASP A 67 0.20 -1.99 15.93
C ASP A 67 0.06 -0.47 15.74
N SER A 68 1.19 0.25 15.79
CA SER A 68 1.23 1.70 15.56
C SER A 68 0.85 2.02 14.11
N LEU A 69 1.39 1.26 13.15
CA LEU A 69 1.09 1.42 11.73
C LEU A 69 -0.38 1.16 11.42
N LEU A 70 -0.95 0.08 11.98
CA LEU A 70 -2.36 -0.26 11.81
C LEU A 70 -3.28 0.83 12.38
N LEU A 71 -2.97 1.35 13.57
CA LEU A 71 -3.74 2.41 14.21
C LEU A 71 -3.67 3.71 13.38
N LEU A 72 -2.49 4.05 12.86
CA LEU A 72 -2.31 5.21 12.00
C LEU A 72 -3.09 5.07 10.69
N MET A 73 -3.02 3.92 10.01
CA MET A 73 -3.75 3.67 8.77
C MET A 73 -5.26 3.69 9.00
N LYS A 74 -5.75 3.10 10.09
CA LYS A 74 -7.18 3.14 10.45
C LYS A 74 -7.69 4.56 10.66
N LYS A 75 -6.85 5.47 11.19
CA LYS A 75 -7.21 6.87 11.41
C LYS A 75 -7.15 7.71 10.12
N SER A 76 -6.14 7.47 9.28
CA SER A 76 -5.78 8.37 8.19
C SER A 76 -6.26 7.91 6.81
N LEU A 77 -6.24 6.60 6.57
CA LEU A 77 -6.62 5.96 5.32
C LEU A 77 -7.38 4.64 5.58
N PRO A 78 -8.51 4.68 6.33
CA PRO A 78 -9.27 3.49 6.67
C PRO A 78 -9.75 2.70 5.45
N GLU A 79 -9.93 3.38 4.31
CA GLU A 79 -10.37 2.78 3.06
C GLU A 79 -9.32 1.81 2.47
N LEU A 80 -8.05 1.89 2.88
CA LEU A 80 -7.04 0.91 2.47
C LEU A 80 -7.37 -0.49 3.03
N GLY A 81 -8.02 -0.53 4.21
CA GLY A 81 -8.41 -1.77 4.88
C GLY A 81 -7.21 -2.63 5.28
N LEU A 82 -6.09 -1.98 5.66
CA LEU A 82 -4.86 -2.65 6.05
C LEU A 82 -5.08 -3.58 7.25
N LYS A 83 -4.56 -4.80 7.15
CA LYS A 83 -4.61 -5.78 8.24
C LYS A 83 -3.20 -6.18 8.68
N THR A 84 -3.12 -6.81 9.85
CA THR A 84 -1.86 -7.34 10.37
C THR A 84 -1.20 -8.32 9.40
N GLU A 85 -1.99 -9.12 8.68
CA GLU A 85 -1.47 -10.09 7.71
C GLU A 85 -0.83 -9.46 6.47
N ASP A 86 -1.15 -8.19 6.19
CA ASP A 86 -0.54 -7.42 5.10
C ASP A 86 0.81 -6.79 5.52
N CYS A 87 1.15 -6.88 6.81
CA CYS A 87 2.31 -6.22 7.41
C CYS A 87 3.43 -7.22 7.69
N ILE A 88 4.67 -6.78 7.50
CA ILE A 88 5.88 -7.55 7.83
C ILE A 88 6.76 -6.68 8.72
N GLU A 89 7.07 -7.17 9.92
CA GLU A 89 8.08 -6.58 10.78
C GLU A 89 9.45 -7.15 10.43
N MET A 90 10.42 -6.26 10.27
CA MET A 90 11.79 -6.63 9.93
C MET A 90 12.80 -5.64 10.52
N SER A 91 14.05 -6.07 10.57
CA SER A 91 15.17 -5.20 10.90
C SER A 91 15.42 -4.18 9.78
N GLY A 92 16.08 -3.06 10.09
CA GLY A 92 16.31 -2.01 9.10
C GLY A 92 17.16 -2.47 7.92
N ILE A 93 18.13 -3.36 8.14
CA ILE A 93 18.99 -3.87 7.07
C ILE A 93 18.23 -4.78 6.09
N GLU A 94 17.26 -5.57 6.58
CA GLU A 94 16.40 -6.40 5.74
C GLU A 94 15.45 -5.56 4.89
N SER A 95 15.05 -4.38 5.39
CA SER A 95 14.15 -3.49 4.65
C SER A 95 14.79 -2.89 3.39
N VAL A 96 16.11 -2.71 3.36
CA VAL A 96 16.82 -2.18 2.18
C VAL A 96 16.63 -3.11 0.99
N THR A 97 16.86 -4.40 1.17
CA THR A 97 16.68 -5.43 0.12
C THR A 97 15.22 -5.56 -0.35
N TYR A 98 14.23 -5.18 0.45
CA TYR A 98 12.83 -5.22 0.05
C TYR A 98 12.43 -4.03 -0.83
N PHE A 99 13.12 -2.89 -0.68
CA PHE A 99 12.84 -1.66 -1.42
C PHE A 99 13.75 -1.45 -2.64
N ASP A 100 14.92 -2.08 -2.69
CA ASP A 100 15.77 -2.19 -3.89
C ASP A 100 15.05 -2.97 -5.02
#